data_AF-K8P381-F1
#
_entry.id   AF-K8P381-F1
#
_cell.length_a   1.000
_cell.length_b   1.000
_cell.length_c   1.000
_cell.angle_alpha   90.00
_cell.angle_beta   90.00
_cell.angle_gamma   90.00
#
_symmetry.space_group_name_H-M   'P 1'
#
loop_
_entity.id
_entity.type
_entity.pdbx_description
1 polymer ?
#
loop_
_entity_poly.entity_id
_entity_poly.type
_entity_poly.pdbx_seq_one_letter_code
_entity_poly.pdbx_strand_id
1 'polypeptide(L)'
;MRFRSILLTFAVVLAATGARAAELEIPPPGKPKELSVYVNQPHCTRWTDECVTCTRGADGQAPVCSNIGFACQPRTIRCIGDLPQSEPQKK
;
A
#
# COMPACT_ATOMS: atom_id res chain seq x y z
N MET A 1 30.34 -51.95 -22.78
CA MET A 1 28.86 -51.90 -22.69
C MET A 1 28.34 -51.45 -21.32
N ARG A 2 28.88 -51.92 -20.19
CA ARG A 2 28.37 -51.59 -18.84
C ARG A 2 28.35 -50.10 -18.47
N PHE A 3 29.35 -49.32 -18.90
CA PHE A 3 29.40 -47.87 -18.65
C PHE A 3 28.32 -47.06 -19.39
N ARG A 4 27.97 -47.45 -20.62
CA ARG A 4 26.88 -46.81 -21.38
C ARG A 4 25.52 -47.04 -20.72
N SER A 5 25.31 -48.23 -20.15
CA SER A 5 24.11 -48.56 -19.40
C SER A 5 23.95 -47.70 -18.14
N ILE A 6 25.05 -47.43 -17.42
CA ILE A 6 25.04 -46.58 -16.21
C ILE A 6 24.75 -45.11 -16.56
N LEU A 7 25.31 -44.60 -17.66
CA LEU A 7 25.05 -43.23 -18.11
C LEU A 7 23.59 -43.02 -18.55
N LEU A 8 23.00 -44.02 -19.21
CA LEU A 8 21.60 -43.98 -19.65
C LEU A 8 20.63 -44.01 -18.47
N THR A 9 20.90 -44.80 -17.42
CA THR A 9 20.02 -44.84 -16.24
C THR A 9 20.07 -43.55 -15.44
N PHE A 10 21.24 -42.92 -15.32
CA PHE A 10 21.38 -41.64 -14.59
C PHE A 10 20.60 -40.49 -15.26
N ALA A 11 20.60 -40.43 -16.59
CA ALA A 11 19.87 -39.41 -17.34
C ALA A 11 18.35 -39.47 -17.14
N VAL A 12 17.78 -40.68 -16.96
CA VAL A 12 16.34 -40.86 -16.72
C VAL A 12 15.91 -40.34 -15.34
N VAL A 13 16.77 -40.45 -14.34
CA VAL A 13 16.43 -40.04 -12.96
C VAL A 13 16.39 -38.51 -12.82
N LEU A 14 17.25 -37.76 -13.53
CA LEU A 14 17.26 -36.30 -13.45
C LEU A 14 16.04 -35.62 -14.08
N ALA A 15 15.37 -36.27 -15.03
CA ALA A 15 14.20 -35.68 -15.69
C ALA A 15 12.92 -35.70 -14.83
N ALA A 16 12.90 -36.48 -13.74
CA ALA A 16 11.70 -36.72 -12.94
C ALA A 16 11.51 -35.74 -11.77
N THR A 17 12.51 -34.94 -11.41
CA THR A 17 12.43 -33.98 -10.28
C THR A 17 12.01 -32.60 -10.76
N GLY A 18 10.80 -32.49 -11.32
CA GLY A 18 10.16 -31.20 -11.55
C GLY A 18 9.59 -30.64 -10.25
N ALA A 19 10.18 -29.56 -9.71
CA ALA A 19 9.60 -28.83 -8.59
C ALA A 19 8.25 -28.24 -9.01
N ARG A 20 7.16 -28.68 -8.38
CA ARG A 20 5.83 -28.07 -8.56
C ARG A 20 5.73 -26.89 -7.61
N ALA A 21 5.77 -25.67 -8.15
CA ALA A 21 5.36 -24.50 -7.39
C ALA A 21 3.83 -24.60 -7.19
N ALA A 22 3.39 -24.72 -5.93
CA ALA A 22 1.98 -24.62 -5.60
C ALA A 22 1.57 -23.15 -5.73
N GLU A 23 0.68 -22.85 -6.68
CA GLU A 23 0.08 -21.54 -6.84
C GLU A 23 -0.76 -21.25 -5.59
N LEU A 24 -0.34 -20.27 -4.79
CA LEU A 24 -1.09 -19.82 -3.62
C LEU A 24 -2.20 -18.87 -4.10
N GLU A 25 -3.46 -19.30 -4.07
CA GLU A 25 -4.60 -18.44 -4.39
C GLU A 25 -4.73 -17.33 -3.32
N ILE A 26 -4.25 -16.13 -3.64
CA ILE A 26 -4.43 -14.95 -2.79
C ILE A 26 -5.82 -14.39 -3.09
N PRO A 27 -6.74 -14.31 -2.10
CA PRO A 27 -8.05 -13.71 -2.30
C PRO A 27 -7.88 -12.25 -2.75
N PRO A 28 -8.73 -11.76 -3.67
CA PRO A 28 -8.60 -10.41 -4.18
C PRO A 28 -8.68 -9.40 -3.03
N PRO A 29 -7.80 -8.38 -3.01
CA PRO A 29 -7.80 -7.38 -1.95
C PRO A 29 -9.18 -6.72 -1.87
N GLY A 30 -9.74 -6.69 -0.66
CA GLY A 30 -11.03 -6.04 -0.41
C GLY A 30 -10.99 -4.57 -0.81
N LYS A 31 -12.12 -4.04 -1.30
CA LYS A 31 -12.24 -2.62 -1.69
C LYS A 31 -11.89 -1.74 -0.47
N PRO A 32 -10.90 -0.85 -0.55
CA PRO A 32 -10.58 0.06 0.54
C PRO A 32 -11.82 0.89 0.91
N LYS A 33 -12.18 0.91 2.20
CA LYS A 33 -13.24 1.80 2.70
C LYS A 33 -12.86 3.25 2.40
N GLU A 34 -13.87 4.00 1.98
CA GLU A 34 -13.85 5.31 1.30
C GLU A 34 -13.38 6.50 2.15
N LEU A 35 -12.27 6.32 2.87
CA LEU A 35 -11.53 7.37 3.55
C LEU A 35 -10.06 7.19 3.18
N SER A 36 -9.75 7.48 1.92
CA SER A 36 -8.36 7.53 1.46
C SER A 36 -7.69 8.75 2.07
N VAL A 37 -6.52 8.56 2.66
CA VAL A 37 -5.72 9.70 3.17
C VAL A 37 -5.32 10.66 2.04
N TYR A 38 -5.34 10.21 0.78
CA TYR A 38 -4.98 10.98 -0.41
C TYR A 38 -6.12 11.81 -1.01
N VAL A 39 -7.30 11.85 -0.39
CA VAL A 39 -8.40 12.73 -0.82
C VAL A 39 -8.59 13.88 0.15
N ASN A 40 -9.10 15.00 -0.37
CA ASN A 40 -9.43 16.17 0.43
C ASN A 40 -10.44 15.81 1.54
N GLN A 41 -10.04 15.95 2.80
CA GLN A 41 -10.91 15.66 3.93
C GLN A 41 -11.86 16.84 4.20
N PRO A 42 -13.14 16.60 4.47
CA PRO A 42 -14.10 17.67 4.76
C PRO A 42 -13.66 18.48 5.98
N HIS A 43 -13.85 19.81 5.93
CA HIS A 43 -13.53 20.76 7.00
C HIS A 43 -12.08 20.81 7.49
N CYS A 44 -11.13 20.19 6.77
CA CYS A 44 -9.74 20.15 7.19
C CYS A 44 -8.80 20.70 6.11
N THR A 45 -7.92 21.60 6.54
CA THR A 45 -6.84 22.14 5.71
C THR A 45 -5.63 21.23 5.72
N ARG A 46 -5.46 20.43 6.79
CA ARG A 46 -4.38 19.45 6.92
C ARG A 46 -4.85 18.26 7.76
N TRP A 47 -4.46 17.06 7.39
CA TRP A 47 -4.87 15.80 8.03
C TRP A 47 -3.79 14.73 7.92
N THR A 48 -3.93 13.69 8.73
CA THR A 48 -3.03 12.55 8.75
C THR A 48 -3.73 11.28 9.20
N ASP A 49 -3.27 10.14 8.72
CA ASP A 49 -3.55 8.80 9.25
C ASP A 49 -2.39 8.28 10.13
N GLU A 50 -1.55 9.18 10.64
CA GLU A 50 -0.28 8.95 11.35
C GLU A 50 0.89 8.45 10.49
N CYS A 51 0.66 8.09 9.23
CA CYS A 51 1.71 7.65 8.31
C CYS A 51 1.93 8.63 7.16
N VAL A 52 0.83 9.12 6.63
CA VAL A 52 0.77 10.12 5.57
C VAL A 52 0.24 11.41 6.18
N THR A 53 0.91 12.51 5.88
CA THR A 53 0.42 13.84 6.21
C THR A 53 0.10 14.58 4.93
N CYS A 54 -1.13 15.06 4.82
CA CYS A 54 -1.62 15.77 3.65
C CYS A 54 -2.06 17.18 4.00
N THR A 55 -1.87 18.10 3.07
CA THR A 55 -2.40 19.47 3.09
C THR A 55 -3.35 19.64 1.91
N ARG A 56 -4.46 20.34 2.14
CA ARG A 56 -5.47 20.67 1.13
C ARG A 56 -4.84 21.44 -0.04
N GLY A 57 -5.14 21.01 -1.27
CA GLY A 57 -4.82 21.76 -2.48
C GLY A 57 -5.77 22.97 -2.64
N ALA A 58 -5.34 24.02 -3.34
CA ALA A 58 -6.25 25.13 -3.67
C ALA A 58 -7.33 24.67 -4.67
N ASP A 59 -8.47 25.37 -4.74
CA ASP A 59 -9.47 25.32 -5.82
C ASP A 59 -9.67 23.96 -6.53
N GLY A 60 -9.99 22.92 -5.75
CA GLY A 60 -10.31 21.58 -6.28
C GLY A 60 -9.09 20.75 -6.71
N GLN A 61 -7.86 21.24 -6.53
CA GLN A 61 -6.66 20.47 -6.76
C GLN A 61 -6.48 19.34 -5.74
N ALA A 62 -5.73 18.32 -6.15
CA ALA A 62 -5.37 17.20 -5.29
C ALA A 62 -4.54 17.69 -4.08
N PRO A 63 -4.68 17.04 -2.91
CA PRO A 63 -3.88 17.38 -1.74
C PRO A 63 -2.41 17.05 -1.95
N VAL A 64 -1.54 17.83 -1.29
CA VAL A 64 -0.10 17.57 -1.25
C VAL A 64 0.20 16.71 -0.04
N CYS A 65 0.76 15.52 -0.25
CA CYS A 65 0.96 14.52 0.80
C CYS A 65 2.43 14.12 0.94
N SER A 66 2.88 13.89 2.17
CA SER A 66 4.16 13.25 2.50
C SER A 66 3.92 11.96 3.28
N ASN A 67 4.77 10.95 3.06
CA ASN A 67 4.72 9.66 3.76
C ASN A 67 6.04 9.46 4.54
N ILE A 68 5.94 8.99 5.79
CA ILE A 68 7.11 8.71 6.64
C ILE A 68 7.83 7.40 6.29
N GLY A 69 7.14 6.42 5.68
CA GLY A 69 7.77 5.17 5.20
C GLY A 69 6.90 3.92 5.28
N PHE A 70 7.37 2.82 4.68
CA PHE A 70 6.61 1.57 4.49
C PHE A 70 6.28 0.80 5.79
N ALA A 71 7.04 1.03 6.86
CA ALA A 71 6.83 0.35 8.14
C ALA A 71 5.68 0.97 8.95
N CYS A 72 5.21 2.16 8.58
CA CYS A 72 4.13 2.81 9.31
C CYS A 72 2.79 2.11 9.04
N GLN A 73 2.02 1.90 10.12
CA GLN A 73 0.70 1.30 10.04
C GLN A 73 -0.37 2.41 10.15
N PRO A 74 -1.17 2.66 9.09
CA PRO A 74 -2.18 3.72 9.09
C PRO A 74 -3.22 3.56 10.20
N ARG A 75 -3.61 4.69 10.78
CA ARG A 75 -4.72 4.80 11.72
C ARG A 75 -5.90 5.57 11.11
N THR A 76 -6.93 5.79 11.92
CA THR A 76 -8.05 6.65 11.53
C THR A 76 -7.56 8.05 11.19
N ILE A 77 -8.00 8.56 10.03
CA ILE A 77 -7.68 9.91 9.59
C ILE A 77 -8.16 10.92 10.64
N ARG A 78 -7.26 11.83 11.03
CA ARG A 78 -7.54 12.95 11.92
C ARG A 78 -6.99 14.25 11.34
N CYS A 79 -7.68 15.34 11.62
CA CYS A 79 -7.23 16.66 11.23
C CYS A 79 -6.13 17.15 12.17
N ILE A 80 -5.12 17.81 11.62
CA ILE A 80 -3.96 18.28 12.36
C ILE A 80 -3.66 19.73 11.98
N GLY A 81 -3.47 20.59 12.98
CA GLY A 81 -3.34 22.04 12.79
C GLY A 81 -4.62 22.79 13.16
N ASP A 82 -4.48 24.10 13.33
CA ASP A 82 -5.55 24.95 13.83
C ASP A 82 -6.71 24.99 12.82
N LEU A 83 -7.92 24.80 13.34
CA LEU A 83 -9.18 25.02 12.64
C LEU A 83 -9.10 26.33 11.84
N PRO A 84 -9.74 26.44 10.66
CA PRO A 84 -9.86 27.73 10.00
C PRO A 84 -10.49 28.70 11.00
N GLN A 85 -9.80 29.78 11.36
CA GLN A 85 -10.38 30.86 12.15
C GLN A 85 -11.64 31.33 11.42
N SER A 86 -12.81 31.01 11.95
CA SER A 86 -14.05 31.66 11.60
C SER A 86 -14.00 33.10 12.10
N GLU A 87 -13.67 34.01 11.18
CA GLU A 87 -13.97 35.45 11.14
C GLU A 87 -13.45 36.37 12.29
N PRO A 88 -13.09 37.64 11.96
CA PRO A 88 -12.60 38.60 12.94
C PRO A 88 -13.75 39.14 13.79
N GLN A 89 -13.68 38.96 15.12
CA GLN A 89 -14.60 39.59 16.06
C GLN A 89 -14.38 41.11 16.06
N LYS A 90 -15.22 41.82 15.30
CA LYS A 90 -15.37 43.28 15.41
C LYS A 90 -16.09 43.59 16.73
N LYS A 91 -15.42 44.29 17.65
CA LYS A 91 -16.07 45.11 18.67
C LYS A 91 -15.34 46.44 18.78
#